data_AF-A0A958TNM8-F1
#
_entry.id   AF-A0A958TNM8-F1
#
_cell.length_a   1.000
_cell.length_b   1.000
_cell.length_c   1.000
_cell.angle_alpha   90.00
_cell.angle_beta   90.00
_cell.angle_gamma   90.00
#
_symmetry.space_group_name_H-M   'P 1'
#
loop_
_entity.id
_entity.type
_entity.pdbx_description
1 polymer ?
#
loop_
_entity_poly.entity_id
_entity_poly.type
_entity_poly.pdbx_seq_one_letter_code
_entity_poly.pdbx_strand_id
1 'polypeptide(L)'
;VKWRKKVVDLVAKTNPSNILDIATGTGDLAISLTKTNAKEIIGLDISDGMLEVGRQKIAHKKLDDKIKMMLGDSENLPFEDN
;
A
#
# COMPACT_ATOMS: atom_id res chain seq x y z
N VAL A 1 2.94 3.75 18.01
CA VAL A 1 2.57 2.66 17.06
C VAL A 1 3.76 1.74 16.83
N LYS A 2 3.86 0.61 17.53
CA LYS A 2 5.02 -0.31 17.48
C LYS A 2 4.88 -1.39 16.38
N TRP A 3 3.64 -1.78 16.07
CA TRP A 3 3.36 -2.87 15.12
C TRP A 3 3.73 -2.52 13.68
N ARG A 4 3.41 -1.31 13.22
CA ARG A 4 3.64 -0.90 11.83
C ARG A 4 5.12 -0.93 11.45
N LYS A 5 5.98 -0.45 12.36
CA LYS A 5 7.43 -0.54 12.19
C LYS A 5 7.89 -2.00 12.06
N LYS A 6 7.38 -2.89 12.93
CA LYS A 6 7.70 -4.32 12.89
C LYS A 6 7.28 -4.96 11.55
N VAL A 7 6.09 -4.62 11.03
CA VAL A 7 5.63 -5.11 9.71
C VAL A 7 6.57 -4.63 8.61
N VAL A 8 6.90 -3.34 8.57
CA VAL A 8 7.84 -2.79 7.56
C VAL A 8 9.20 -3.47 7.65
N ASP A 9 9.74 -3.67 8.85
CA ASP A 9 11.04 -4.33 9.05
C ASP A 9 11.02 -5.81 8.61
N LEU A 10 9.88 -6.51 8.76
CA LEU A 10 9.71 -7.89 8.28
C LEU A 10 9.61 -7.95 6.77
N VAL A 11 8.78 -7.09 6.17
CA VAL A 11 8.61 -7.03 4.71
C VAL A 11 9.89 -6.57 4.02
N ALA A 12 10.62 -5.60 4.58
CA ALA A 12 11.89 -5.14 4.00
C ALA A 12 12.92 -6.28 3.85
N LYS A 13 12.93 -7.24 4.78
CA LYS A 13 13.86 -8.38 4.76
C LYS A 13 13.59 -9.38 3.63
N THR A 14 12.39 -9.38 3.04
CA THR A 14 12.09 -10.24 1.88
C THR A 14 12.56 -9.62 0.56
N ASN A 15 13.13 -8.41 0.60
CA ASN A 15 13.56 -7.63 -0.56
C ASN A 15 12.51 -7.60 -1.69
N PRO A 16 11.27 -7.17 -1.39
CA PRO A 16 10.18 -7.24 -2.35
C PRO A 16 10.42 -6.25 -3.49
N SER A 17 10.09 -6.67 -4.71
CA SER A 17 10.03 -5.75 -5.87
C SER A 17 8.70 -5.00 -5.92
N ASN A 18 7.60 -5.66 -5.56
CA ASN A 18 6.25 -5.11 -5.54
C ASN A 18 5.55 -5.49 -4.23
N ILE A 19 4.63 -4.66 -3.76
CA ILE A 19 3.84 -4.93 -2.54
C ILE A 19 2.36 -4.65 -2.81
N LEU A 20 1.49 -5.57 -2.37
CA LEU A 20 0.04 -5.37 -2.28
C LEU A 20 -0.36 -5.25 -0.81
N ASP A 21 -0.94 -4.10 -0.43
CA ASP A 21 -1.49 -3.80 0.89
C ASP A 21 -3.02 -3.91 0.83
N ILE A 22 -3.57 -5.02 1.32
CA ILE A 22 -5.00 -5.33 1.27
C ILE A 22 -5.72 -4.72 2.47
N ALA A 23 -6.91 -4.14 2.25
CA ALA A 23 -7.64 -3.33 3.22
C ALA A 23 -6.78 -2.16 3.76
N THR A 24 -6.14 -1.44 2.83
CA THR A 24 -5.15 -0.40 3.14
C THR A 24 -5.75 0.80 3.90
N GLY A 25 -7.07 0.98 3.85
CA GLY A 25 -7.78 2.13 4.39
C GLY A 25 -7.24 3.43 3.79
N THR A 26 -6.75 4.32 4.65
CA THR A 26 -6.17 5.61 4.21
C THR A 26 -4.69 5.54 3.82
N GLY A 27 -4.14 4.33 3.61
CA GLY A 27 -2.81 4.15 3.02
C GLY A 27 -1.63 4.36 3.98
N ASP A 28 -1.86 4.43 5.30
CA ASP A 28 -0.77 4.74 6.25
C ASP A 28 0.30 3.63 6.35
N LEU A 29 -0.08 2.36 6.13
CA LEU A 29 0.86 1.25 6.05
C LEU A 29 1.55 1.25 4.68
N ALA A 30 0.82 1.36 3.57
CA ALA A 30 1.39 1.56 2.23
C ALA A 30 2.46 2.67 2.19
N ILE A 31 2.19 3.84 2.78
CA ILE A 31 3.17 4.93 2.91
C ILE A 31 4.39 4.49 3.73
N SER A 32 4.20 3.73 4.80
CA SER A 32 5.32 3.25 5.63
C SER A 32 6.17 2.20 4.90
N LEU A 33 5.56 1.42 4.01
CA LEU A 33 6.22 0.41 3.17
C LEU A 33 7.12 1.02 2.09
N THR A 34 7.02 2.33 1.82
CA THR A 34 7.96 3.04 0.92
C THR A 34 9.41 2.99 1.39
N LYS A 35 9.65 2.69 2.67
CA LYS A 35 10.99 2.48 3.25
C LYS A 35 11.64 1.16 2.82
N THR A 36 10.88 0.28 2.16
CA THR A 36 11.41 -0.91 1.52
C THR A 36 11.97 -0.59 0.12
N ASN A 37 12.64 -1.56 -0.48
CA ASN A 37 13.14 -1.48 -1.87
C ASN A 37 12.07 -1.72 -2.93
N ALA A 38 10.80 -1.90 -2.54
CA ALA A 38 9.71 -2.08 -3.50
C ALA A 38 9.67 -0.91 -4.48
N LYS A 39 9.49 -1.21 -5.76
CA LYS A 39 9.33 -0.23 -6.84
C LYS A 39 7.89 0.24 -6.93
N GLU A 40 6.94 -0.65 -6.66
CA GLU A 40 5.51 -0.36 -6.68
C GLU A 40 4.83 -0.89 -5.41
N ILE A 41 3.93 -0.09 -4.87
CA ILE A 41 3.07 -0.43 -3.74
C ILE A 41 1.62 -0.14 -4.16
N ILE A 42 0.78 -1.17 -4.14
CA ILE A 42 -0.65 -1.04 -4.41
C ILE A 42 -1.39 -1.15 -3.08
N GLY A 43 -2.12 -0.10 -2.72
CA GLY A 43 -3.08 -0.13 -1.62
C GLY A 43 -4.48 -0.42 -2.15
N LEU A 44 -5.05 -1.56 -1.76
CA LEU A 44 -6.39 -1.98 -2.17
C LEU A 44 -7.38 -1.84 -1.00
N ASP A 45 -8.53 -1.21 -1.26
CA ASP A 45 -9.62 -1.10 -0.28
C ASP A 45 -10.98 -1.10 -1.00
N ILE A 46 -12.04 -1.52 -0.30
CA ILE A 46 -13.41 -1.48 -0.82
C ILE A 46 -14.07 -0.10 -0.63
N SER A 47 -13.52 0.74 0.25
CA SER A 47 -14.07 2.05 0.57
C SER A 47 -13.40 3.16 -0.24
N ASP A 48 -14.09 3.67 -1.27
CA ASP A 48 -13.58 4.77 -2.09
C ASP A 48 -13.28 6.05 -1.25
N GLY A 49 -14.11 6.34 -0.24
CA GLY A 49 -13.87 7.47 0.67
C GLY A 49 -12.55 7.36 1.45
N MET A 50 -12.15 6.14 1.85
CA MET A 50 -10.86 5.92 2.50
C MET A 50 -9.70 6.07 1.50
N LEU A 51 -9.89 5.57 0.28
CA LEU A 51 -8.90 5.70 -0.79
C LEU A 51 -8.67 7.16 -1.16
N GLU A 52 -9.71 7.99 -1.21
CA GLU A 52 -9.59 9.42 -1.51
C GLU A 52 -8.70 10.14 -0.48
N VAL A 53 -8.92 9.87 0.81
CA VAL A 53 -8.02 10.38 1.88
C VAL A 53 -6.59 9.86 1.67
N GLY A 54 -6.44 8.60 1.27
CA GLY A 54 -5.14 8.01 0.95
C GLY A 54 -4.44 8.71 -0.22
N ARG A 55 -5.14 8.95 -1.32
CA ARG A 55 -4.63 9.67 -2.51
C ARG A 55 -4.13 11.07 -2.13
N GLN A 56 -4.90 11.80 -1.33
CA GLN A 56 -4.50 13.13 -0.86
C GLN A 56 -3.20 13.07 -0.01
N LYS A 57 -3.07 12.09 0.89
CA LYS A 57 -1.85 11.89 1.69
C LYS A 57 -0.64 11.53 0.82
N ILE A 58 -0.83 10.71 -0.20
CA ILE A 58 0.21 10.27 -1.14
C ILE A 58 0.68 11.45 -1.98
N ALA A 59 -0.25 12.21 -2.57
CA ALA A 59 0.04 13.40 -3.37
C ALA A 59 0.78 14.46 -2.54
N HIS A 60 0.33 14.72 -1.31
CA HIS A 60 0.99 15.66 -0.41
C HIS A 60 2.43 15.26 -0.07
N LYS A 61 2.71 13.95 -0.04
CA LYS A 61 4.04 13.39 0.21
C LYS A 61 4.86 13.17 -1.07
N LYS A 62 4.29 13.44 -2.25
CA LYS A 62 4.90 13.19 -3.57
C LYS A 62 5.35 11.75 -3.74
N LEU A 63 4.45 10.81 -3.44
CA LEU A 63 4.70 9.37 -3.51
C LEU A 63 3.88 8.70 -4.63
N ASP A 64 3.27 9.48 -5.52
CA ASP A 64 2.37 9.02 -6.58
C ASP A 64 3.08 8.16 -7.64
N ASP A 65 4.40 8.31 -7.76
CA ASP A 65 5.25 7.48 -8.62
C ASP A 65 5.45 6.06 -8.08
N LYS A 66 5.27 5.88 -6.76
CA LYS A 66 5.57 4.64 -6.05
C LYS A 66 4.32 3.95 -5.50
N ILE A 67 3.29 4.70 -5.12
CA ILE A 67 2.08 4.17 -4.48
C ILE A 67 0.86 4.41 -5.37
N LYS A 68 0.08 3.34 -5.61
CA LYS A 68 -1.23 3.41 -6.27
C LYS A 68 -2.33 2.99 -5.29
N MET A 69 -3.39 3.77 -5.22
CA MET A 69 -4.61 3.42 -4.48
C MET A 69 -5.63 2.83 -5.45
N MET A 70 -6.16 1.65 -5.15
CA MET A 70 -7.05 0.88 -6.02
C MET A 70 -8.33 0.50 -5.26
N LEU A 71 -9.47 0.78 -5.88
CA LEU A 71 -10.76 0.29 -5.39
C LEU A 71 -10.90 -1.17 -5.80
N GLY A 72 -11.15 -2.05 -4.83
CA GLY A 72 -11.27 -3.47 -5.12
C GLY A 72 -11.80 -4.28 -3.94
N ASP A 73 -12.37 -5.43 -4.27
CA ASP A 73 -12.77 -6.44 -3.30
C ASP A 73 -11.62 -7.43 -3.09
N SER A 74 -11.23 -7.63 -1.83
CA SER A 74 -10.18 -8.59 -1.48
C SER A 74 -10.55 -10.04 -1.76
N GLU A 75 -11.84 -10.36 -1.86
CA GLU A 75 -12.31 -11.71 -2.21
C GLU A 75 -12.29 -11.97 -3.73
N ASN A 76 -12.18 -10.91 -4.54
CA ASN A 76 -12.14 -10.99 -5.99
C ASN A 76 -11.04 -10.09 -6.55
N LEU A 77 -9.80 -10.47 -6.28
CA LEU A 77 -8.62 -9.69 -6.63
C LEU A 77 -8.47 -9.57 -8.16
N PRO A 78 -8.29 -8.35 -8.72
CA PRO A 78 -8.12 -8.13 -10.15
C PRO A 78 -6.66 -8.38 -10.59
N PHE A 79 -6.04 -9.43 -10.08
CA PHE A 79 -4.65 -9.80 -10.39
C PHE A 79 -4.62 -11.22 -10.93
N GLU A 80 -3.73 -11.46 -11.90
CA GLU A 80 -3.45 -12.80 -12.38
C GLU A 80 -2.69 -13.60 -11.30
N ASP A 81 -2.92 -14.91 -11.26
CA ASP A 81 -2.11 -15.82 -10.47
C ASP A 81 -0.64 -15.76 -10.95
N ASN A 82 0.29 -15.79 -9.99
CA ASN A 82 1.74 -15.79 -10.25
C ASN A 82 2.35 -17.15 -9.91
#